data_AF-A0AAU5HEY9-F1
#
_entry.id   AF-A0AAU5HEY9-F1
#
_cell.length_a   1.000
_cell.length_b   1.000
_cell.length_c   1.000
_cell.angle_alpha   90.00
_cell.angle_beta   90.00
_cell.angle_gamma   90.00
#
_symmetry.space_group_name_H-M   'P 1'
#
loop_
_entity.id
_entity.type
_entity.pdbx_description
1 polymer ?
#
loop_
_entity_poly.entity_id
_entity_poly.type
_entity_poly.pdbx_seq_one_letter_code
_entity_poly.pdbx_strand_id
1 'polypeptide(L)'
;MRLSNDPAAEPLQPFAAGRAPGAWVLDPACPLLPEDAARQVPAPYPGLVTLGATEDGDLLLTNLLHGGALLLDGDPGDVLAVARAMALEAGTSGWTDHTEIVTVGLGARLATLLPQGRVRTMPHLPSVVADLGALLVEVHQQGAGPDVPEPLPWILICAGDVDAQQAWQIADAVSAARGLPVAVVLPAGDATRAAFPDAEQIPVAPDAQVTLPQLGAGPVQLQRLTDEQYRQYVHALDVADQPAQSATGAWQLAEDHEHAATAPRPGPHPLLLHDGGNSAGTDPGSPFPALLTSTGTPIRLVKAAADVSDGAGEAPAPIAAATGPDPEPTAGGSGEEVPVAEQAGDGAVGEDDADAPQIDVLGPIRVTGITGSSHGPKVRALAALIYLRPGRSAESLCTAMDPVSPWSTRTLQSRLSEIRSRFGSAADGEAYLPRPKNGGYQFHAGVRSDWVAFQHLATRGLAADPEAGIPDLENALGLVRGRPFEGGDFPWADSVQQEMLSRIVDVAHTLAAWHTDGDSPDLDAARHAALRGLDIDETAEVLYRDWMTIEWAAENTAGIRKAVARVQQVARSYDISLDTITEQTIDLVTSPDRTEPAHAGRP
;
A
#
# COMPACT_ATOMS: atom_id res chain seq x y z
N MET A 1 18.30 -5.82 15.92
CA MET A 1 17.72 -4.74 16.76
C MET A 1 18.60 -4.50 17.97
N ARG A 2 18.99 -3.25 18.26
CA ARG A 2 19.72 -2.86 19.48
C ARG A 2 18.90 -1.82 20.26
N LEU A 3 18.73 -2.04 21.55
CA LEU A 3 17.97 -1.16 22.46
C LEU A 3 18.90 -0.56 23.51
N SER A 4 18.77 0.74 23.80
CA SER A 4 19.48 1.44 24.88
C SER A 4 18.60 1.51 26.12
N ASN A 5 19.10 1.05 27.28
CA ASN A 5 18.42 1.11 28.58
C ASN A 5 19.45 1.37 29.72
N ASP A 6 18.98 1.53 30.96
CA ASP A 6 19.84 1.72 32.15
C ASP A 6 20.99 0.68 32.16
N PRO A 7 22.27 1.09 32.27
CA PRO A 7 23.40 0.17 32.36
C PRO A 7 23.33 -0.81 33.54
N ALA A 8 22.49 -0.54 34.55
CA ALA A 8 22.22 -1.42 35.68
C ALA A 8 20.99 -2.34 35.50
N ALA A 9 20.17 -2.16 34.45
CA ALA A 9 18.98 -2.97 34.22
C ALA A 9 19.32 -4.32 33.56
N GLU A 10 18.83 -5.40 34.16
CA GLU A 10 18.97 -6.74 33.57
C GLU A 10 18.09 -6.87 32.31
N PRO A 11 18.63 -7.42 31.20
CA PRO A 11 17.86 -7.68 29.99
C PRO A 11 16.61 -8.50 30.25
N LEU A 12 15.46 -8.00 29.80
CA LEU A 12 14.23 -8.77 29.82
C LEU A 12 14.27 -9.83 28.72
N GLN A 13 14.05 -11.09 29.07
CA GLN A 13 13.86 -12.16 28.10
C GLN A 13 12.79 -11.78 27.07
N PRO A 14 13.00 -12.04 25.76
CA PRO A 14 14.14 -12.74 25.14
C PRO A 14 15.41 -11.91 24.83
N PHE A 15 15.50 -10.65 25.24
CA PHE A 15 16.74 -9.88 25.03
C PHE A 15 17.89 -10.42 25.88
N ALA A 16 19.08 -10.42 25.30
CA ALA A 16 20.34 -10.68 25.96
C ALA A 16 21.16 -9.40 26.11
N ALA A 17 22.10 -9.39 27.05
CA ALA A 17 23.04 -8.29 27.21
C ALA A 17 23.92 -8.17 25.95
N GLY A 18 23.97 -6.95 25.40
CA GLY A 18 24.81 -6.57 24.28
C GLY A 18 26.25 -6.29 24.69
N ARG A 19 27.06 -5.87 23.72
CA ARG A 19 28.50 -5.63 23.93
C ARG A 19 28.83 -4.38 24.75
N ALA A 20 27.89 -3.47 24.92
CA ALA A 20 28.05 -2.23 25.68
C ALA A 20 27.11 -2.24 26.91
N PRO A 21 27.48 -1.58 28.03
CA PRO A 21 26.59 -1.42 29.18
C PRO A 21 25.27 -0.74 28.76
N GLY A 22 24.14 -1.32 29.14
CA GLY A 22 22.81 -0.79 28.78
C GLY A 22 22.33 -1.15 27.36
N ALA A 23 23.17 -1.76 26.52
CA ALA A 23 22.77 -2.22 25.20
C ALA A 23 22.17 -3.64 25.28
N TRP A 24 20.96 -3.83 24.76
CA TRP A 24 20.29 -5.13 24.71
C TRP A 24 20.14 -5.61 23.26
N VAL A 25 20.32 -6.91 23.02
CA VAL A 25 20.28 -7.54 21.70
C VAL A 25 19.28 -8.68 21.70
N LEU A 26 18.48 -8.78 20.63
CA LEU A 26 17.55 -9.87 20.40
C LEU A 26 18.12 -10.82 19.35
N ASP A 27 18.11 -12.13 19.63
CA ASP A 27 18.38 -13.16 18.63
C ASP A 27 17.19 -13.26 17.65
N PRO A 28 17.39 -13.06 16.34
CA PRO A 28 16.32 -13.21 15.35
C PRO A 28 15.71 -14.62 15.30
N ALA A 29 16.37 -15.64 15.84
CA ALA A 29 15.84 -17.00 15.92
C ALA A 29 14.95 -17.25 17.16
N CYS A 30 14.74 -16.24 18.01
CA CYS A 30 13.94 -16.43 19.22
C CYS A 30 12.46 -16.68 18.90
N PRO A 31 11.83 -17.71 19.49
CA PRO A 31 10.40 -17.96 19.31
C PRO A 31 9.57 -16.79 19.86
N LEU A 32 8.64 -16.29 19.04
CA LEU A 32 7.71 -15.21 19.38
C LEU A 32 6.34 -15.77 19.79
N LEU A 33 5.55 -14.98 20.52
CA LEU A 33 4.16 -15.34 20.83
C LEU A 33 3.31 -15.41 19.54
N PRO A 34 2.29 -16.27 19.50
CA PRO A 34 1.25 -16.20 18.48
C PRO A 34 0.55 -14.83 18.50
N GLU A 35 0.12 -14.37 17.33
CA GLU A 35 -0.40 -13.01 17.12
C GLU A 35 -1.55 -12.63 18.07
N ASP A 36 -2.54 -13.51 18.22
CA ASP A 36 -3.69 -13.27 19.10
C ASP A 36 -3.31 -13.13 20.58
N ALA A 37 -2.27 -13.85 21.01
CA ALA A 37 -1.76 -13.73 22.37
C ALA A 37 -0.95 -12.45 22.56
N ALA A 38 -0.22 -12.00 21.54
CA ALA A 38 0.55 -10.77 21.57
C ALA A 38 -0.36 -9.51 21.65
N ARG A 39 -1.53 -9.52 20.99
CA ARG A 39 -2.50 -8.41 21.02
C ARG A 39 -3.10 -8.13 22.40
N GLN A 40 -3.00 -9.09 23.32
CA GLN A 40 -3.56 -8.99 24.67
C GLN A 40 -2.55 -8.48 25.71
N VAL A 41 -1.31 -8.17 25.30
CA VAL A 41 -0.23 -7.76 26.21
C VAL A 41 0.19 -6.32 25.89
N PRO A 42 0.12 -5.39 26.87
CA PRO A 42 0.61 -4.03 26.70
C PRO A 42 2.10 -4.00 26.32
N ALA A 43 2.49 -3.04 25.48
CA ALA A 43 3.86 -2.90 25.04
C ALA A 43 4.81 -2.61 26.23
N PRO A 44 5.93 -3.35 26.37
CA PRO A 44 6.85 -3.18 27.51
C PRO A 44 7.63 -1.86 27.46
N TYR A 45 7.79 -1.28 26.26
CA TYR A 45 8.53 -0.03 26.03
C TYR A 45 7.71 0.95 25.18
N PRO A 46 6.71 1.62 25.79
CA PRO A 46 5.81 2.50 25.07
C PRO A 46 6.47 3.75 24.44
N GLY A 47 7.69 4.09 24.86
CA GLY A 47 8.46 5.21 24.33
C GLY A 47 9.46 4.85 23.23
N LEU A 48 9.43 3.63 22.71
CA LEU A 48 10.42 3.15 21.77
C LEU A 48 10.17 3.71 20.36
N VAL A 49 11.13 4.48 19.85
CA VAL A 49 11.07 5.13 18.53
C VAL A 49 12.34 4.86 17.75
N THR A 50 12.23 4.64 16.45
CA THR A 50 13.40 4.48 15.58
C THR A 50 14.12 5.82 15.41
N LEU A 51 15.44 5.81 15.56
CA LEU A 51 16.28 6.97 15.23
C LEU A 51 16.72 6.91 13.77
N GLY A 52 17.01 5.72 13.26
CA GLY A 52 17.48 5.52 11.90
C GLY A 52 18.14 4.16 11.71
N ALA A 53 18.94 4.03 10.66
CA ALA A 53 19.64 2.79 10.33
C ALA A 53 21.13 2.99 10.09
N THR A 54 21.93 1.96 10.38
CA THR A 54 23.34 1.88 9.95
C THR A 54 23.43 1.58 8.45
N GLU A 55 24.62 1.74 7.86
CA GLU A 55 24.90 1.30 6.46
C GLU A 55 24.58 -0.18 6.22
N ASP A 56 24.76 -1.04 7.23
CA ASP A 56 24.46 -2.48 7.16
C ASP A 56 22.95 -2.78 7.26
N GLY A 57 22.09 -1.76 7.40
CA GLY A 57 20.65 -1.89 7.55
C GLY A 57 20.18 -2.18 8.99
N ASP A 58 21.09 -2.27 9.97
CA ASP A 58 20.70 -2.42 11.37
C ASP A 58 19.96 -1.18 11.87
N LEU A 59 18.74 -1.39 12.39
CA LEU A 59 17.93 -0.33 12.98
C LEU A 59 18.42 0.04 14.38
N LEU A 60 18.48 1.36 14.63
CA LEU A 60 18.75 1.94 15.93
C LEU A 60 17.47 2.55 16.50
N LEU A 61 17.10 2.13 17.70
CA LEU A 61 15.89 2.59 18.39
C LEU A 61 16.26 3.14 19.76
N THR A 62 15.56 4.20 20.15
CA THR A 62 15.72 4.84 21.46
C THR A 62 14.42 4.81 22.23
N ASN A 63 14.51 4.57 23.54
CA ASN A 63 13.35 4.68 24.43
C ASN A 63 13.28 6.11 24.99
N LEU A 64 12.39 6.93 24.42
CA LEU A 64 12.24 8.33 24.79
C LEU A 64 11.87 8.51 26.27
N LEU A 65 11.03 7.62 26.82
CA LEU A 65 10.60 7.67 28.22
C LEU A 65 11.74 7.38 29.21
N HIS A 66 12.80 6.70 28.76
CA HIS A 66 13.99 6.49 29.57
C HIS A 66 14.90 7.72 29.58
N GLY A 67 15.12 8.34 28.41
CA GLY A 67 15.95 9.53 28.30
C GLY A 67 15.29 10.79 28.90
N GLY A 68 13.95 10.84 28.93
CA GLY A 68 13.16 11.95 29.46
C GLY A 68 13.19 13.21 28.58
N ALA A 69 14.36 13.62 28.09
CA ALA A 69 14.51 14.71 27.14
C ALA A 69 15.53 14.37 26.05
N LEU A 70 15.17 14.65 24.80
CA LEU A 70 16.02 14.52 23.62
C LEU A 70 16.07 15.85 22.87
N LEU A 71 17.27 16.31 22.54
CA LEU A 71 17.49 17.56 21.81
C LEU A 71 17.97 17.29 20.38
N LEU A 72 17.28 17.86 19.40
CA LEU A 72 17.61 17.75 17.98
C LEU A 72 18.43 18.97 17.54
N ASP A 73 19.70 18.78 17.19
CA ASP A 73 20.65 19.86 16.90
C ASP A 73 20.90 20.01 15.39
N GLY A 74 20.38 21.09 14.80
CA GLY A 74 20.50 21.39 13.38
C GLY A 74 19.57 22.51 12.93
N ASP A 75 19.53 22.75 11.63
CA ASP A 75 18.68 23.79 11.06
C ASP A 75 17.18 23.44 11.21
N PRO A 76 16.27 24.44 11.30
CA PRO A 76 14.85 24.19 11.58
C PRO A 76 14.17 23.20 10.62
N GLY A 77 14.55 23.21 9.34
CA GLY A 77 14.01 22.28 8.33
C GLY A 77 14.45 20.82 8.57
N ASP A 78 15.67 20.63 9.08
CA ASP A 78 16.24 19.32 9.37
C ASP A 78 15.67 18.73 10.67
N VAL A 79 15.53 19.58 11.70
CA VAL A 79 14.81 19.24 12.94
C VAL A 79 13.38 18.83 12.62
N LEU A 80 12.69 19.60 11.77
CA LEU A 80 11.34 19.30 11.34
C LEU A 80 11.24 17.95 10.60
N ALA A 81 12.18 17.64 9.72
CA ALA A 81 12.18 16.39 8.96
C ALA A 81 12.34 15.15 9.86
N VAL A 82 13.26 15.20 10.82
CA VAL A 82 13.48 14.10 11.78
C VAL A 82 12.32 13.99 12.77
N ALA A 83 11.89 15.12 13.35
CA ALA A 83 10.79 15.13 14.31
C ALA A 83 9.46 14.66 13.71
N ARG A 84 9.20 14.97 12.42
CA ARG A 84 8.04 14.43 11.70
C ARG A 84 8.10 12.92 11.52
N ALA A 85 9.26 12.38 11.15
CA ALA A 85 9.45 10.94 11.05
C ALA A 85 9.22 10.26 12.41
N MET A 86 9.81 10.78 13.48
CA MET A 86 9.60 10.25 14.83
C MET A 86 8.12 10.29 15.25
N ALA A 87 7.42 11.40 15.03
CA ALA A 87 6.02 11.55 15.41
C ALA A 87 5.08 10.68 14.59
N LEU A 88 5.31 10.56 13.28
CA LEU A 88 4.48 9.73 12.42
C LEU A 88 4.68 8.25 12.73
N GLU A 89 5.92 7.83 13.00
CA GLU A 89 6.21 6.47 13.44
C GLU A 89 5.56 6.18 14.81
N ALA A 90 5.76 7.06 15.79
CA ALA A 90 5.17 6.88 17.11
C ALA A 90 3.63 6.88 17.05
N GLY A 91 3.02 7.62 16.13
CA GLY A 91 1.58 7.63 15.93
C GLY A 91 1.01 6.34 15.32
N THR A 92 1.82 5.60 14.55
CA THR A 92 1.39 4.43 13.76
C THR A 92 1.95 3.11 14.27
N SER A 93 3.00 3.16 15.11
CA SER A 93 3.56 1.99 15.76
C SER A 93 2.56 1.40 16.74
N GLY A 94 2.51 0.07 16.82
CA GLY A 94 1.74 -0.59 17.85
C GLY A 94 2.51 -0.86 19.13
N TRP A 95 3.73 -0.34 19.28
CA TRP A 95 4.44 -0.35 20.56
C TRP A 95 4.09 0.87 21.42
N THR A 96 3.66 1.95 20.79
CA THR A 96 3.18 3.18 21.40
C THR A 96 1.64 3.15 21.54
N ASP A 97 1.04 1.96 21.57
CA ASP A 97 -0.41 1.79 21.45
C ASP A 97 -1.21 2.37 22.62
N HIS A 98 -0.58 2.37 23.78
CA HIS A 98 -1.03 2.99 25.02
C HIS A 98 -0.14 4.18 25.40
N THR A 99 -0.01 5.18 24.52
CA THR A 99 0.80 6.40 24.78
C THR A 99 0.12 7.63 24.18
N GLU A 100 0.05 8.71 24.95
CA GLU A 100 -0.39 10.01 24.43
C GLU A 100 0.77 10.73 23.77
N ILE A 101 0.59 11.12 22.50
CA ILE A 101 1.62 11.82 21.73
C ILE A 101 1.11 13.22 21.39
N VAL A 102 1.75 14.23 21.94
CA VAL A 102 1.45 15.63 21.68
C VAL A 102 2.49 16.21 20.73
N THR A 103 2.03 16.85 19.66
CA THR A 103 2.90 17.40 18.62
C THR A 103 2.75 18.92 18.50
N VAL A 104 3.87 19.64 18.30
CA VAL A 104 3.88 21.09 18.04
C VAL A 104 4.83 21.40 16.88
N GLY A 105 4.37 22.22 15.93
CA GLY A 105 5.21 22.68 14.82
C GLY A 105 5.48 21.65 13.72
N LEU A 106 4.84 20.47 13.76
CA LEU A 106 5.05 19.40 12.77
C LEU A 106 4.19 19.51 11.51
N GLY A 107 3.19 20.40 11.50
CA GLY A 107 2.21 20.54 10.41
C GLY A 107 0.84 19.96 10.79
N ALA A 108 -0.22 20.74 10.65
CA ALA A 108 -1.54 20.40 11.20
C ALA A 108 -2.29 19.29 10.43
N ARG A 109 -1.93 19.03 9.17
CA ARG A 109 -2.61 18.04 8.31
C ARG A 109 -2.21 16.58 8.60
N LEU A 110 -1.12 16.35 9.33
CA LEU A 110 -0.65 15.00 9.62
C LEU A 110 -1.55 14.29 10.64
N ALA A 111 -1.92 15.00 11.70
CA ALA A 111 -2.72 14.43 12.78
C ALA A 111 -4.18 14.16 12.36
N THR A 112 -4.70 14.85 11.34
CA THR A 112 -6.04 14.57 10.80
C THR A 112 -6.10 13.26 10.02
N LEU A 113 -4.95 12.73 9.59
CA LEU A 113 -4.83 11.54 8.75
C LEU A 113 -4.29 10.31 9.52
N LEU A 114 -4.06 10.46 10.83
CA LEU A 114 -3.64 9.39 11.72
C LEU A 114 -4.83 8.82 12.50
N PRO A 115 -4.76 7.57 12.99
CA PRO A 115 -5.81 6.98 13.81
C PRO A 115 -6.22 7.93 14.94
N GLN A 116 -7.47 8.38 14.87
CA GLN A 116 -7.99 9.44 15.74
C GLN A 116 -8.00 8.94 17.19
N GLY A 117 -7.29 9.64 18.08
CA GLY A 117 -7.28 9.38 19.53
C GLY A 117 -5.90 9.36 20.20
N ARG A 118 -4.81 9.03 19.46
CA ARG A 118 -3.46 8.86 20.06
C ARG A 118 -2.52 10.05 19.86
N VAL A 119 -2.55 10.65 18.66
CA VAL A 119 -1.70 11.80 18.32
C VAL A 119 -2.56 13.05 18.34
N ARG A 120 -2.13 14.05 19.11
CA ARG A 120 -2.84 15.33 19.21
C ARG A 120 -1.90 16.48 18.87
N THR A 121 -2.22 17.22 17.82
CA THR A 121 -1.47 18.42 17.45
C THR A 121 -1.97 19.63 18.22
N MET A 122 -1.05 20.32 18.88
CA MET A 122 -1.29 21.56 19.61
C MET A 122 -0.75 22.77 18.83
N PRO A 123 -1.43 23.93 18.90
CA PRO A 123 -1.03 25.11 18.12
C PRO A 123 0.25 25.77 18.64
N HIS A 124 0.52 25.69 19.95
CA HIS A 124 1.70 26.29 20.59
C HIS A 124 2.03 25.64 21.94
N LEU A 125 3.30 25.76 22.37
CA LEU A 125 3.82 25.15 23.61
C LEU A 125 3.08 25.54 24.91
N PRO A 126 2.58 26.78 25.10
CA PRO A 126 1.79 27.09 26.29
C PRO A 126 0.54 26.22 26.48
N SER A 127 -0.09 25.75 25.39
CA SER A 127 -1.23 24.83 25.47
C SER A 127 -0.79 23.45 25.95
N VAL A 128 0.40 23.03 25.55
CA VAL A 128 1.00 21.76 25.96
C VAL A 128 1.28 21.75 27.46
N VAL A 129 1.87 22.83 27.99
CA VAL A 129 2.15 22.95 29.44
C VAL A 129 0.86 22.98 30.25
N ALA A 130 -0.16 23.72 29.78
CA ALA A 130 -1.46 23.75 30.45
C ALA A 130 -2.15 22.39 30.48
N ASP A 131 -2.05 21.65 29.38
CA ASP A 131 -2.62 20.30 29.25
C ASP A 131 -1.91 19.28 30.13
N LEU A 132 -0.57 19.23 30.10
CA LEU A 132 0.21 18.38 31.00
C LEU A 132 -0.09 18.74 32.46
N GLY A 133 -0.22 20.02 32.79
CA GLY A 133 -0.64 20.46 34.12
C GLY A 133 -2.02 19.93 34.52
N ALA A 134 -2.99 19.95 33.61
CA ALA A 134 -4.32 19.39 33.85
C ALA A 134 -4.27 17.86 34.06
N LEU A 135 -3.50 17.15 33.24
CA LEU A 135 -3.27 15.71 33.36
C LEU A 135 -2.62 15.36 34.71
N LEU A 136 -1.59 16.10 35.13
CA LEU A 136 -0.95 15.88 36.43
C LEU A 136 -1.90 16.10 37.61
N VAL A 137 -2.79 17.08 37.51
CA VAL A 137 -3.83 17.32 38.51
C VAL A 137 -4.85 16.18 38.53
N GLU A 138 -5.26 15.68 37.36
CA GLU A 138 -6.17 14.53 37.24
C GLU A 138 -5.56 13.27 37.86
N VAL A 139 -4.33 12.92 37.49
CA VAL A 139 -3.59 11.78 38.04
C VAL A 139 -3.43 11.90 39.55
N HIS A 140 -3.16 13.11 40.06
CA HIS A 140 -3.08 13.35 41.49
C HIS A 140 -4.42 13.15 42.21
N GLN A 141 -5.54 13.57 41.61
CA GLN A 141 -6.88 13.45 42.18
C GLN A 141 -7.41 12.01 42.19
N GLN A 142 -7.06 11.21 41.17
CA GLN A 142 -7.47 9.80 41.08
C GLN A 142 -6.80 8.94 42.16
N GLY A 143 -5.62 9.35 42.65
CA GLY A 143 -4.89 8.64 43.71
C GLY A 143 -4.27 7.32 43.23
N ALA A 144 -3.60 6.60 44.14
CA ALA A 144 -3.00 5.30 43.85
C ALA A 144 -3.84 4.18 44.52
N GLY A 145 -4.47 3.33 43.72
CA GLY A 145 -5.26 2.19 44.19
C GLY A 145 -5.29 1.05 43.15
N PRO A 146 -5.56 -0.20 43.56
CA PRO A 146 -5.50 -1.37 42.67
C PRO A 146 -6.55 -1.38 41.55
N ASP A 147 -7.63 -0.60 41.68
CA ASP A 147 -8.71 -0.47 40.70
C ASP A 147 -8.62 0.82 39.86
N VAL A 148 -7.57 1.64 40.06
CA VAL A 148 -7.36 2.89 39.30
C VAL A 148 -6.47 2.58 38.09
N PRO A 149 -6.89 2.92 36.86
CA PRO A 149 -6.05 2.72 35.67
C PRO A 149 -4.72 3.46 35.80
N GLU A 150 -3.62 2.81 35.42
CA GLU A 150 -2.32 3.49 35.32
C GLU A 150 -2.40 4.59 34.26
N PRO A 151 -1.85 5.79 34.53
CA PRO A 151 -1.93 6.87 33.58
C PRO A 151 -1.04 6.57 32.36
N LEU A 152 -1.55 6.92 31.18
CA LEU A 152 -0.84 6.65 29.94
C LEU A 152 0.47 7.46 29.90
N PRO A 153 1.60 6.85 29.46
CA PRO A 153 2.80 7.58 29.12
C PRO A 153 2.50 8.73 28.16
N TRP A 154 3.21 9.84 28.33
CA TRP A 154 2.96 11.08 27.61
C TRP A 154 4.24 11.57 26.95
N ILE A 155 4.19 11.88 25.66
CA ILE A 155 5.36 12.29 24.87
C ILE A 155 5.05 13.58 24.11
N LEU A 156 5.91 14.59 24.28
CA LEU A 156 5.92 15.79 23.44
C LEU A 156 6.96 15.63 22.33
N ILE A 157 6.56 15.87 21.08
CA ILE A 157 7.48 16.05 19.96
C ILE A 157 7.28 17.45 19.36
N CYS A 158 8.28 18.31 19.53
CA CYS A 158 8.26 19.70 19.08
C CYS A 158 9.32 19.94 18.01
N ALA A 159 8.91 20.53 16.88
CA ALA A 159 9.83 21.10 15.89
C ALA A 159 9.74 22.63 15.80
N GLY A 160 8.83 23.26 16.56
CA GLY A 160 8.70 24.71 16.63
C GLY A 160 9.75 25.34 17.56
N ASP A 161 10.05 26.62 17.33
CA ASP A 161 10.98 27.39 18.15
C ASP A 161 10.57 27.41 19.63
N VAL A 162 11.56 27.24 20.52
CA VAL A 162 11.37 27.21 21.97
C VAL A 162 12.15 28.37 22.60
N ASP A 163 11.44 29.34 23.16
CA ASP A 163 12.08 30.43 23.89
C ASP A 163 12.51 30.02 25.31
N ALA A 164 13.29 30.87 25.98
CA ALA A 164 13.80 30.60 27.32
C ALA A 164 12.70 30.38 28.37
N GLN A 165 11.58 31.13 28.28
CA GLN A 165 10.48 30.98 29.23
C GLN A 165 9.76 29.65 29.00
N GLN A 166 9.48 29.31 27.74
CA GLN A 166 8.84 28.06 27.35
C GLN A 166 9.70 26.85 27.75
N ALA A 167 11.01 26.90 27.49
CA ALA A 167 11.93 25.82 27.87
C ALA A 167 11.89 25.53 29.38
N TRP A 168 11.94 26.57 30.21
CA TRP A 168 11.83 26.43 31.66
C TRP A 168 10.45 25.93 32.11
N GLN A 169 9.36 26.39 31.49
CA GLN A 169 8.01 25.92 31.81
C GLN A 169 7.84 24.42 31.50
N ILE A 170 8.38 23.96 30.38
CA ILE A 170 8.36 22.53 30.02
C ILE A 170 9.22 21.74 31.00
N ALA A 171 10.44 22.19 31.31
CA ALA A 171 11.31 21.51 32.26
C ALA A 171 10.67 21.40 33.66
N ASP A 172 10.00 22.45 34.13
CA ASP A 172 9.27 22.44 35.40
C ASP A 172 8.09 21.44 35.37
N ALA A 173 7.30 21.44 34.28
CA ALA A 173 6.20 20.51 34.12
C ALA A 173 6.66 19.04 34.06
N VAL A 174 7.75 18.75 33.34
CA VAL A 174 8.37 17.41 33.28
C VAL A 174 8.90 17.00 34.66
N SER A 175 9.54 17.91 35.39
CA SER A 175 10.06 17.66 36.75
C SER A 175 8.95 17.40 37.78
N ALA A 176 7.79 18.04 37.58
CA ALA A 176 6.59 17.84 38.40
C ALA A 176 5.90 16.48 38.15
N ALA A 177 6.13 15.85 36.99
CA ALA A 177 5.50 14.61 36.55
C ALA A 177 6.03 13.33 37.22
N ARG A 178 6.33 13.35 38.52
CA ARG A 178 7.03 12.25 39.22
C ARG A 178 6.32 10.89 39.24
N GLY A 179 5.03 10.85 38.91
CA GLY A 179 4.20 9.64 38.83
C GLY A 179 3.69 9.32 37.43
N LEU A 180 4.11 10.08 36.42
CA LEU A 180 3.69 9.93 35.03
C LEU A 180 4.92 9.78 34.14
N PRO A 181 5.05 8.70 33.34
CA PRO A 181 6.14 8.58 32.38
C PRO A 181 6.02 9.69 31.32
N VAL A 182 6.93 10.66 31.34
CA VAL A 182 6.93 11.80 30.43
C VAL A 182 8.24 11.87 29.65
N ALA A 183 8.16 12.09 28.34
CA ALA A 183 9.30 12.41 27.50
C ALA A 183 9.07 13.66 26.64
N VAL A 184 10.14 14.40 26.35
CA VAL A 184 10.11 15.55 25.45
C VAL A 184 11.20 15.47 24.39
N VAL A 185 10.85 15.75 23.14
CA VAL A 185 11.77 15.92 22.01
C VAL A 185 11.68 17.37 21.56
N LEU A 186 12.77 18.12 21.66
CA LEU A 186 12.80 19.57 21.43
C LEU A 186 13.95 19.95 20.47
N PRO A 187 13.86 21.08 19.75
CA PRO A 187 14.99 21.65 19.04
C PRO A 187 16.10 22.06 20.02
N ALA A 188 17.35 21.81 19.67
CA ALA A 188 18.50 22.25 20.46
C ALA A 188 18.75 23.75 20.26
N GLY A 189 18.80 24.49 21.36
CA GLY A 189 19.13 25.91 21.40
C GLY A 189 19.63 26.29 22.79
N ASP A 190 20.11 27.53 22.97
CA ASP A 190 20.68 27.96 24.25
C ASP A 190 19.67 27.83 25.41
N ALA A 191 18.40 28.13 25.13
CA ALA A 191 17.30 27.99 26.08
C ALA A 191 17.06 26.53 26.50
N THR A 192 16.91 25.63 25.54
CA THR A 192 16.60 24.21 25.81
C THR A 192 17.80 23.48 26.42
N ARG A 193 19.04 23.79 26.00
CA ARG A 193 20.27 23.27 26.65
C ARG A 193 20.41 23.73 28.09
N ALA A 194 20.02 24.96 28.41
CA ALA A 194 20.06 25.46 29.78
C ALA A 194 18.98 24.82 30.67
N ALA A 195 17.79 24.56 30.12
CA ALA A 195 16.68 23.94 30.85
C ALA A 195 16.83 22.41 30.99
N PHE A 196 17.49 21.76 30.03
CA PHE A 196 17.73 20.31 29.99
C PHE A 196 19.22 20.00 29.83
N PRO A 197 20.06 20.27 30.85
CA PRO A 197 21.51 20.12 30.75
C PRO A 197 21.97 18.67 30.55
N ASP A 198 21.17 17.70 31.03
CA ASP A 198 21.47 16.27 30.96
C ASP A 198 20.84 15.58 29.71
N ALA A 199 20.14 16.33 28.86
CA ALA A 199 19.49 15.76 27.69
C ALA A 199 20.50 15.33 26.62
N GLU A 200 20.24 14.17 26.01
CA GLU A 200 21.03 13.70 24.87
C GLU A 200 20.80 14.63 23.67
N GLN A 201 21.88 15.00 23.00
CA GLN A 201 21.87 15.88 21.84
C GLN A 201 22.26 15.08 20.59
N ILE A 202 21.40 15.10 19.59
CA ILE A 202 21.60 14.39 18.33
C ILE A 202 21.73 15.41 17.19
N PRO A 203 22.86 15.42 16.44
CA PRO A 203 22.96 16.24 15.25
C PRO A 203 22.02 15.71 14.16
N VAL A 204 21.21 16.59 13.57
CA VAL A 204 20.18 16.19 12.59
C VAL A 204 20.48 16.58 11.16
N ALA A 205 21.64 17.19 10.86
CA ALA A 205 21.99 17.54 9.48
C ALA A 205 21.97 16.29 8.56
N PRO A 206 21.57 16.40 7.28
CA PRO A 206 21.34 15.23 6.42
C PRO A 206 22.57 14.34 6.21
N ASP A 207 23.77 14.92 6.28
CA ASP A 207 25.08 14.26 6.15
C ASP A 207 25.74 13.97 7.50
N ALA A 208 25.11 14.35 8.62
CA ALA A 208 25.61 14.03 9.94
C ALA A 208 25.41 12.54 10.23
N GLN A 209 26.53 11.84 10.37
CA GLN A 209 26.54 10.48 10.90
C GLN A 209 26.45 10.53 12.42
N VAL A 210 25.32 10.06 12.96
CA VAL A 210 25.11 10.01 14.41
C VAL A 210 25.82 8.79 14.95
N THR A 211 26.76 9.02 15.86
CA THR A 211 27.38 7.94 16.64
C THR A 211 26.89 8.06 18.06
N LEU A 212 26.19 7.03 18.57
CA LEU A 212 25.83 6.94 19.99
C LEU A 212 26.81 5.97 20.68
N PRO A 213 27.83 6.47 21.40
CA PRO A 213 28.88 5.64 21.98
C PRO A 213 28.35 4.56 22.92
N GLN A 214 27.23 4.85 23.60
CA GLN A 214 26.50 3.94 24.49
C GLN A 214 26.05 2.64 23.78
N LEU A 215 25.83 2.67 22.46
CA LEU A 215 25.20 1.58 21.71
C LEU A 215 26.19 0.74 20.87
N GLY A 216 27.44 1.20 20.77
CA GLY A 216 28.51 0.52 20.00
C GLY A 216 28.13 0.20 18.54
N ALA A 217 27.17 0.93 17.98
CA ALA A 217 26.77 0.84 16.58
C ALA A 217 27.73 1.68 15.72
N GLY A 218 27.89 1.30 14.45
CA GLY A 218 28.53 2.15 13.46
C GLY A 218 27.75 3.46 13.26
N PRO A 219 28.21 4.35 12.37
CA PRO A 219 27.49 5.57 12.06
C PRO A 219 26.05 5.26 11.64
N VAL A 220 25.09 6.00 12.22
CA VAL A 220 23.66 5.87 11.93
C VAL A 220 23.21 7.05 11.11
N GLN A 221 22.52 6.76 10.01
CA GLN A 221 21.77 7.75 9.26
C GLN A 221 20.39 7.87 9.86
N LEU A 222 20.02 9.08 10.28
CA LEU A 222 18.71 9.31 10.88
C LEU A 222 17.60 9.14 9.85
N GLN A 223 16.45 8.61 10.29
CA GLN A 223 15.25 8.63 9.47
C GLN A 223 14.71 10.05 9.34
N ARG A 224 14.23 10.41 8.15
CA ARG A 224 13.78 11.77 7.86
C ARG A 224 12.55 11.73 6.99
N LEU A 225 11.60 12.62 7.29
CA LEU A 225 10.47 12.88 6.42
C LEU A 225 10.60 14.27 5.81
N THR A 226 11.09 14.33 4.57
CA THR A 226 11.25 15.61 3.85
C THR A 226 9.89 16.27 3.59
N ASP A 227 9.90 17.58 3.35
CA ASP A 227 8.68 18.33 2.99
C ASP A 227 7.95 17.75 1.77
N GLU A 228 8.70 17.25 0.78
CA GLU A 228 8.12 16.67 -0.43
C GLU A 228 7.46 15.32 -0.14
N GLN A 229 8.15 14.43 0.56
CA GLN A 229 7.58 13.16 1.01
C GLN A 229 6.35 13.39 1.89
N TYR A 230 6.40 14.35 2.80
CA TYR A 230 5.27 14.74 3.65
C TYR A 230 4.03 15.11 2.82
N ARG A 231 4.19 15.93 1.77
CA ARG A 231 3.07 16.29 0.87
C ARG A 231 2.53 15.07 0.13
N GLN A 232 3.40 14.17 -0.32
CA GLN A 232 3.02 12.95 -1.01
C GLN A 232 2.22 12.00 -0.10
N TYR A 233 2.66 11.79 1.15
CA TYR A 233 1.93 10.98 2.11
C TYR A 233 0.58 11.60 2.49
N VAL A 234 0.54 12.90 2.76
CA VAL A 234 -0.72 13.60 3.04
C VAL A 234 -1.67 13.48 1.86
N HIS A 235 -1.19 13.60 0.62
CA HIS A 235 -2.01 13.44 -0.57
C HIS A 235 -2.49 11.99 -0.76
N ALA A 236 -1.62 11.00 -0.59
CA ALA A 236 -1.99 9.58 -0.72
C ALA A 236 -3.08 9.20 0.30
N LEU A 237 -2.88 9.56 1.58
CA LEU A 237 -3.88 9.31 2.63
C LEU A 237 -5.19 10.08 2.40
N ASP A 238 -5.13 11.32 1.89
CA ASP A 238 -6.31 12.12 1.55
C ASP A 238 -7.07 11.56 0.33
N VAL A 239 -6.39 10.83 -0.58
CA VAL A 239 -7.03 10.09 -1.68
C VAL A 239 -7.61 8.77 -1.18
N ALA A 240 -6.91 8.07 -0.29
CA ALA A 240 -7.38 6.83 0.31
C ALA A 240 -8.66 7.01 1.16
N ASP A 241 -8.76 8.13 1.86
CA ASP A 241 -9.93 8.49 2.69
C ASP A 241 -11.10 9.07 1.86
N GLN A 242 -10.92 9.28 0.55
CA GLN A 242 -12.03 9.72 -0.30
C GLN A 242 -13.03 8.59 -0.51
N PRO A 243 -14.34 8.86 -0.43
CA PRO A 243 -15.35 7.88 -0.78
C PRO A 243 -15.19 7.49 -2.25
N ALA A 244 -15.39 6.20 -2.55
CA ALA A 244 -15.37 5.70 -3.92
C ALA A 244 -16.30 6.54 -4.81
N GLN A 245 -15.80 6.94 -5.97
CA GLN A 245 -16.61 7.68 -6.94
C GLN A 245 -17.67 6.74 -7.51
N SER A 246 -18.92 7.18 -7.53
CA SER A 246 -20.00 6.41 -8.13
C SER A 246 -19.74 6.19 -9.62
N ALA A 247 -20.10 5.01 -10.12
CA ALA A 247 -20.01 4.70 -11.54
C ALA A 247 -20.77 5.74 -12.39
N THR A 248 -20.34 5.94 -13.64
CA THR A 248 -20.97 6.88 -14.59
C THR A 248 -21.32 6.21 -15.92
N GLY A 249 -22.34 6.72 -16.61
CA GLY A 249 -22.78 6.17 -17.89
C GLY A 249 -23.41 4.78 -17.78
N ALA A 250 -23.20 3.92 -18.78
CA ALA A 250 -23.78 2.57 -18.80
C ALA A 250 -23.35 1.70 -17.61
N TRP A 251 -22.20 2.00 -17.01
CA TRP A 251 -21.71 1.28 -15.82
C TRP A 251 -22.49 1.61 -14.54
N GLN A 252 -23.41 2.58 -14.55
CA GLN A 252 -24.41 2.76 -13.49
C GLN A 252 -25.50 1.69 -13.51
N LEU A 253 -25.64 1.00 -14.63
CA LEU A 253 -26.65 -0.05 -14.84
C LEU A 253 -26.11 -1.44 -14.48
N ALA A 254 -24.81 -1.56 -14.19
CA ALA A 254 -24.27 -2.77 -13.59
C ALA A 254 -24.93 -3.00 -12.22
N GLU A 255 -25.15 -4.27 -11.89
CA GLU A 255 -25.71 -4.63 -10.59
C GLU A 255 -24.76 -4.17 -9.47
N ASP A 256 -25.35 -3.66 -8.40
CA ASP A 256 -24.57 -3.18 -7.26
C ASP A 256 -23.93 -4.37 -6.55
N HIS A 257 -22.60 -4.35 -6.48
CA HIS A 257 -21.80 -5.42 -5.90
C HIS A 257 -22.16 -5.71 -4.45
N GLU A 258 -22.76 -4.78 -3.72
CA GLU A 258 -23.24 -5.02 -2.35
C GLU A 258 -24.37 -6.07 -2.28
N HIS A 259 -24.98 -6.45 -3.41
CA HIS A 259 -26.09 -7.41 -3.45
C HIS A 259 -25.62 -8.73 -4.08
N ALA A 260 -25.98 -9.87 -3.48
CA ALA A 260 -25.84 -11.16 -4.16
C ALA A 260 -26.88 -11.27 -5.29
N ALA A 261 -26.57 -12.05 -6.33
CA ALA A 261 -27.38 -12.31 -7.54
C ALA A 261 -28.88 -12.70 -7.35
N THR A 262 -29.46 -12.75 -6.15
CA THR A 262 -30.92 -12.96 -5.95
C THR A 262 -31.42 -12.43 -4.60
N ALA A 263 -31.66 -11.11 -4.49
CA ALA A 263 -32.34 -10.53 -3.31
C ALA A 263 -33.59 -9.71 -3.68
N PRO A 264 -34.77 -9.99 -3.07
CA PRO A 264 -35.88 -9.03 -3.03
C PRO A 264 -35.47 -7.85 -2.12
N ARG A 265 -35.34 -6.64 -2.69
CA ARG A 265 -34.93 -5.40 -1.97
C ARG A 265 -36.00 -4.92 -0.97
N PRO A 266 -35.58 -4.34 0.19
CA PRO A 266 -35.63 -2.88 0.33
C PRO A 266 -34.59 -2.20 1.28
N GLY A 267 -34.09 -1.02 0.89
CA GLY A 267 -33.67 0.08 1.79
C GLY A 267 -32.19 0.12 2.29
N PRO A 268 -31.64 1.30 2.67
CA PRO A 268 -30.26 1.70 2.32
C PRO A 268 -29.21 1.80 3.46
N HIS A 269 -27.92 1.78 3.04
CA HIS A 269 -26.66 2.31 3.63
C HIS A 269 -25.74 1.35 4.43
N PRO A 270 -24.42 1.65 4.58
CA PRO A 270 -23.39 2.09 3.63
C PRO A 270 -21.97 1.42 3.81
N LEU A 271 -21.18 1.45 2.73
CA LEU A 271 -19.71 1.31 2.49
C LEU A 271 -18.68 1.44 3.65
N LEU A 272 -17.59 0.65 3.57
CA LEU A 272 -16.22 1.01 4.04
C LEU A 272 -15.10 0.34 3.19
N LEU A 273 -14.05 1.08 2.83
CA LEU A 273 -12.83 0.67 2.11
C LEU A 273 -11.58 0.85 3.00
N HIS A 274 -10.50 0.09 2.77
CA HIS A 274 -9.13 0.38 3.24
C HIS A 274 -8.08 0.09 2.16
N ASP A 275 -7.03 0.92 2.16
CA ASP A 275 -5.98 1.06 1.16
C ASP A 275 -4.72 0.23 1.49
N GLY A 276 -4.00 -0.21 0.45
CA GLY A 276 -2.87 -1.12 0.52
C GLY A 276 -1.62 -0.58 -0.18
N GLY A 277 -0.45 -0.78 0.44
CA GLY A 277 0.84 -0.50 -0.18
C GLY A 277 1.98 -1.21 0.55
N ASN A 278 2.65 -2.15 -0.14
CA ASN A 278 3.70 -3.02 0.40
C ASN A 278 5.10 -2.66 -0.15
N SER A 279 6.10 -2.91 0.69
CA SER A 279 7.50 -2.44 0.66
C SER A 279 8.49 -3.34 -0.08
N ALA A 280 9.58 -2.79 -0.65
CA ALA A 280 10.87 -3.50 -0.79
C ALA A 280 12.07 -2.53 -1.03
N GLY A 281 13.03 -2.50 -0.08
CA GLY A 281 14.34 -1.86 -0.21
C GLY A 281 14.50 -0.55 0.58
N THR A 282 14.70 -0.65 1.90
CA THR A 282 14.77 0.48 2.81
C THR A 282 16.11 1.21 2.71
N ASP A 283 16.13 2.38 2.05
CA ASP A 283 17.22 3.36 2.17
C ASP A 283 17.44 3.67 3.67
N PRO A 284 18.67 3.61 4.22
CA PRO A 284 18.91 3.85 5.64
C PRO A 284 18.44 5.24 6.14
N GLY A 285 18.26 6.21 5.24
CA GLY A 285 17.64 7.51 5.55
C GLY A 285 16.14 7.61 5.28
N SER A 286 15.50 6.56 4.76
CA SER A 286 14.06 6.53 4.49
C SER A 286 13.25 6.65 5.78
N PRO A 287 12.07 7.29 5.72
CA PRO A 287 11.21 7.39 6.88
C PRO A 287 10.61 6.01 7.20
N PHE A 288 10.46 5.73 8.49
CA PHE A 288 9.78 4.53 9.04
C PHE A 288 10.45 3.19 8.72
N PRO A 289 11.78 3.06 8.78
CA PRO A 289 12.44 1.84 8.36
C PRO A 289 12.03 0.63 9.21
N ALA A 290 11.67 0.83 10.48
CA ALA A 290 11.09 -0.20 11.35
C ALA A 290 9.67 -0.63 10.93
N LEU A 291 8.81 0.32 10.55
CA LEU A 291 7.46 -0.03 10.08
C LEU A 291 7.50 -0.72 8.71
N LEU A 292 8.33 -0.22 7.81
CA LEU A 292 8.52 -0.81 6.47
C LEU A 292 9.13 -2.20 6.53
N THR A 293 10.01 -2.49 7.48
CA THR A 293 10.51 -3.86 7.72
C THR A 293 9.47 -4.75 8.41
N SER A 294 8.56 -4.17 9.21
CA SER A 294 7.48 -4.90 9.89
C SER A 294 6.31 -5.31 9.00
N THR A 295 6.13 -4.69 7.82
CA THR A 295 5.15 -5.13 6.80
C THR A 295 5.45 -6.53 6.26
N GLY A 296 6.63 -7.09 6.55
CA GLY A 296 6.96 -8.50 6.33
C GLY A 296 6.71 -9.42 7.53
N THR A 297 6.77 -8.93 8.78
CA THR A 297 6.37 -9.61 10.03
C THR A 297 6.54 -8.64 11.21
N PRO A 298 5.55 -8.43 12.11
CA PRO A 298 5.73 -7.53 13.24
C PRO A 298 6.64 -8.13 14.32
N ILE A 299 7.77 -7.47 14.60
CA ILE A 299 8.60 -7.76 15.77
C ILE A 299 7.88 -7.22 17.00
N ARG A 300 7.44 -8.11 17.91
CA ARG A 300 6.98 -7.72 19.26
C ARG A 300 7.43 -8.72 20.31
N LEU A 301 7.83 -8.16 21.44
CA LEU A 301 8.62 -8.82 22.46
C LEU A 301 7.77 -9.03 23.71
N VAL A 302 7.67 -10.26 24.21
CA VAL A 302 7.00 -10.55 25.48
C VAL A 302 7.77 -11.58 26.31
N LYS A 303 7.75 -11.29 27.61
CA LYS A 303 8.27 -11.98 28.78
C LYS A 303 7.96 -13.49 28.81
N ALA A 304 9.01 -14.31 28.96
CA ALA A 304 8.88 -15.75 29.12
C ALA A 304 8.40 -16.14 30.53
N ALA A 305 7.38 -17.00 30.57
CA ALA A 305 7.17 -17.98 31.64
C ALA A 305 7.87 -19.30 31.25
N ALA A 306 8.26 -20.06 32.26
CA ALA A 306 9.31 -21.09 32.28
C ALA A 306 9.20 -22.32 31.34
N ASP A 307 10.40 -22.80 30.95
CA ASP A 307 10.90 -24.15 30.56
C ASP A 307 10.27 -24.92 29.36
N VAL A 308 11.08 -25.40 28.39
CA VAL A 308 11.85 -26.69 28.35
C VAL A 308 12.62 -26.85 27.00
N SER A 309 13.94 -27.12 27.11
CA SER A 309 14.93 -27.86 26.28
C SER A 309 14.87 -28.12 24.76
N ASP A 310 16.08 -28.02 24.19
CA ASP A 310 16.78 -28.86 23.19
C ASP A 310 16.73 -28.60 21.67
N GLY A 311 17.93 -28.48 21.08
CA GLY A 311 18.24 -29.01 19.75
C GLY A 311 19.12 -28.12 18.86
N ALA A 312 20.39 -28.51 18.67
CA ALA A 312 21.44 -27.78 17.96
C ALA A 312 21.58 -28.09 16.45
N GLY A 313 22.28 -27.18 15.76
CA GLY A 313 23.04 -27.40 14.50
C GLY A 313 22.31 -26.94 13.23
N GLU A 314 22.93 -26.44 12.16
CA GLU A 314 24.31 -26.16 11.76
C GLU A 314 24.20 -25.43 10.40
N ALA A 315 25.04 -24.43 10.12
CA ALA A 315 25.03 -23.67 8.86
C ALA A 315 26.18 -24.08 7.93
N PRO A 316 26.04 -23.93 6.59
CA PRO A 316 27.21 -23.77 5.72
C PRO A 316 27.22 -22.48 4.89
N ALA A 317 28.44 -22.04 4.60
CA ALA A 317 28.89 -20.79 4.00
C ALA A 317 28.63 -20.63 2.48
N PRO A 318 28.72 -19.41 1.92
CA PRO A 318 28.46 -19.11 0.50
C PRO A 318 29.74 -19.12 -0.37
N ILE A 319 29.55 -19.30 -1.68
CA ILE A 319 30.60 -19.24 -2.71
C ILE A 319 30.36 -18.02 -3.60
N ALA A 320 31.43 -17.27 -3.87
CA ALA A 320 31.47 -16.00 -4.57
C ALA A 320 31.71 -16.10 -6.09
N ALA A 321 31.34 -14.99 -6.74
CA ALA A 321 31.98 -14.32 -7.89
C ALA A 321 31.91 -14.96 -9.29
N ALA A 322 31.52 -14.17 -10.29
CA ALA A 322 32.50 -13.43 -11.12
C ALA A 322 31.85 -12.65 -12.28
N THR A 323 32.35 -11.43 -12.44
CA THR A 323 32.14 -10.41 -13.47
C THR A 323 33.04 -10.62 -14.70
N GLY A 324 32.63 -10.08 -15.86
CA GLY A 324 33.49 -9.89 -17.03
C GLY A 324 32.73 -9.30 -18.24
N PRO A 325 33.38 -8.52 -19.13
CA PRO A 325 32.92 -7.18 -19.50
C PRO A 325 32.60 -6.94 -21.00
N ASP A 326 31.99 -5.77 -21.26
CA ASP A 326 31.66 -5.14 -22.55
C ASP A 326 32.87 -4.77 -23.44
N PRO A 327 32.62 -4.55 -24.74
CA PRO A 327 33.14 -3.35 -25.40
C PRO A 327 32.15 -2.64 -26.36
N GLU A 328 32.28 -1.31 -26.41
CA GLU A 328 31.74 -0.34 -27.37
C GLU A 328 32.93 0.33 -28.13
N PRO A 329 32.77 1.33 -29.02
CA PRO A 329 31.90 1.49 -30.21
C PRO A 329 32.68 2.11 -31.42
N THR A 330 32.03 2.34 -32.57
CA THR A 330 32.50 3.34 -33.58
C THR A 330 31.34 3.99 -34.35
N ALA A 331 31.55 5.25 -34.74
CA ALA A 331 30.56 6.28 -35.09
C ALA A 331 30.44 6.64 -36.60
N GLY A 332 29.42 7.45 -36.92
CA GLY A 332 29.25 8.27 -38.15
C GLY A 332 27.78 8.73 -38.24
N GLY A 333 27.39 10.01 -38.05
CA GLY A 333 27.50 11.15 -38.99
C GLY A 333 26.45 11.01 -40.11
N SER A 334 25.50 11.88 -40.45
CA SER A 334 25.28 13.34 -40.38
C SER A 334 23.82 13.63 -40.82
N GLY A 335 23.13 14.68 -40.36
CA GLY A 335 22.84 15.86 -41.21
C GLY A 335 21.33 16.11 -41.47
N GLU A 336 20.77 17.05 -40.71
CA GLU A 336 19.87 18.18 -41.08
C GLU A 336 18.68 18.05 -42.06
N GLU A 337 17.48 18.45 -41.58
CA GLU A 337 16.58 19.53 -42.09
C GLU A 337 15.08 19.22 -41.88
N VAL A 338 14.35 20.20 -41.34
CA VAL A 338 12.91 20.20 -41.04
C VAL A 338 12.22 21.17 -42.01
N PRO A 339 10.97 20.87 -42.43
CA PRO A 339 9.97 21.91 -42.30
C PRO A 339 8.62 21.44 -41.72
N VAL A 340 7.96 22.45 -41.18
CA VAL A 340 6.74 22.54 -40.38
C VAL A 340 5.48 22.21 -41.20
N ALA A 341 4.50 21.57 -40.56
CA ALA A 341 3.09 21.63 -40.95
C ALA A 341 2.20 21.66 -39.71
N GLU A 342 1.42 22.74 -39.58
CA GLU A 342 0.17 22.82 -38.83
C GLU A 342 -0.82 21.78 -39.36
N GLN A 343 -1.61 21.16 -38.47
CA GLN A 343 -3.04 20.96 -38.71
C GLN A 343 -3.81 20.57 -37.44
N ALA A 344 -4.90 21.29 -37.21
CA ALA A 344 -6.06 20.85 -36.45
C ALA A 344 -6.90 19.89 -37.30
N GLY A 345 -7.66 19.01 -36.64
CA GLY A 345 -8.87 18.42 -37.25
C GLY A 345 -9.11 16.95 -36.94
N ASP A 346 -9.98 16.73 -35.96
CA ASP A 346 -10.66 15.50 -35.54
C ASP A 346 -11.37 14.74 -36.70
N GLY A 347 -11.43 13.41 -36.62
CA GLY A 347 -12.01 12.55 -37.66
C GLY A 347 -12.27 11.10 -37.20
N ALA A 348 -13.58 10.79 -37.11
CA ALA A 348 -14.28 9.52 -36.90
C ALA A 348 -13.56 8.18 -37.23
N VAL A 349 -13.69 7.22 -36.32
CA VAL A 349 -13.20 5.83 -36.41
C VAL A 349 -14.17 4.98 -37.23
N GLY A 350 -13.68 4.34 -38.30
CA GLY A 350 -14.43 3.38 -39.12
C GLY A 350 -14.37 1.95 -38.57
N GLU A 351 -15.49 1.23 -38.66
CA GLU A 351 -15.61 -0.20 -38.34
C GLU A 351 -14.85 -1.07 -39.36
N ASP A 352 -14.01 -1.96 -38.81
CA ASP A 352 -13.40 -3.18 -39.35
C ASP A 352 -12.49 -3.10 -40.59
N ASP A 353 -11.26 -2.63 -40.34
CA ASP A 353 -10.08 -3.20 -40.98
C ASP A 353 -9.62 -4.43 -40.17
N ALA A 354 -10.05 -5.63 -40.57
CA ALA A 354 -9.71 -6.88 -39.89
C ALA A 354 -8.20 -7.17 -39.88
N ASP A 355 -7.44 -6.51 -40.77
CA ASP A 355 -5.99 -6.64 -40.88
C ASP A 355 -5.23 -5.61 -40.00
N ALA A 356 -5.94 -4.74 -39.27
CA ALA A 356 -5.32 -3.76 -38.40
C ALA A 356 -4.55 -4.41 -37.24
N PRO A 357 -3.37 -3.88 -36.85
CA PRO A 357 -2.63 -4.37 -35.69
C PRO A 357 -3.46 -4.29 -34.41
N GLN A 358 -3.32 -5.32 -33.58
CA GLN A 358 -4.06 -5.47 -32.34
C GLN A 358 -3.10 -5.63 -31.15
N ILE A 359 -3.44 -4.96 -30.05
CA ILE A 359 -2.72 -5.01 -28.76
C ILE A 359 -3.70 -5.55 -27.72
N ASP A 360 -3.46 -6.77 -27.29
CA ASP A 360 -4.31 -7.46 -26.34
C ASP A 360 -3.67 -7.50 -24.95
N VAL A 361 -4.42 -7.08 -23.94
CA VAL A 361 -3.96 -6.93 -22.54
C VAL A 361 -4.83 -7.68 -21.52
N LEU A 362 -5.98 -8.24 -21.92
CA LEU A 362 -6.86 -9.04 -21.05
C LEU A 362 -6.36 -10.49 -20.94
N GLY A 363 -5.23 -10.64 -20.26
CA GLY A 363 -4.42 -11.86 -20.16
C GLY A 363 -2.95 -11.54 -20.46
N PRO A 364 -2.13 -12.56 -20.80
CA PRO A 364 -0.76 -12.32 -21.22
C PRO A 364 -0.69 -11.41 -22.45
N ILE A 365 0.15 -10.38 -22.42
CA ILE A 365 0.21 -9.36 -23.47
C ILE A 365 0.50 -10.02 -24.83
N ARG A 366 -0.41 -9.82 -25.80
CA ARG A 366 -0.23 -10.24 -27.20
C ARG A 366 -0.28 -9.02 -28.11
N VAL A 367 0.59 -9.02 -29.11
CA VAL A 367 0.67 -7.94 -30.09
C VAL A 367 0.83 -8.56 -31.48
N THR A 368 0.02 -8.12 -32.44
CA THR A 368 0.02 -8.63 -33.81
C THR A 368 1.44 -8.63 -34.40
N GLY A 369 1.87 -9.78 -34.91
CA GLY A 369 3.17 -9.94 -35.56
C GLY A 369 4.40 -10.00 -34.63
N ILE A 370 4.23 -9.90 -33.31
CA ILE A 370 5.35 -9.90 -32.34
C ILE A 370 5.34 -11.20 -31.53
N THR A 371 5.89 -12.27 -32.12
CA THR A 371 6.01 -13.60 -31.51
C THR A 371 7.47 -14.05 -31.38
N GLY A 372 7.77 -14.86 -30.36
CA GLY A 372 8.95 -15.74 -30.34
C GLY A 372 10.37 -15.15 -30.28
N SER A 373 10.57 -13.84 -30.09
CA SER A 373 11.93 -13.26 -29.90
C SER A 373 12.32 -13.15 -28.41
N SER A 374 13.63 -13.20 -28.10
CA SER A 374 14.17 -13.06 -26.73
C SER A 374 13.78 -11.74 -26.06
N HIS A 375 13.48 -10.71 -26.85
CA HIS A 375 13.03 -9.40 -26.38
C HIS A 375 11.52 -9.17 -26.59
N GLY A 376 10.80 -10.14 -27.15
CA GLY A 376 9.38 -10.06 -27.46
C GLY A 376 8.51 -9.59 -26.29
N PRO A 377 8.68 -10.11 -25.05
CA PRO A 377 7.90 -9.64 -23.90
C PRO A 377 8.07 -8.13 -23.65
N LYS A 378 9.30 -7.61 -23.70
CA LYS A 378 9.61 -6.19 -23.49
C LYS A 378 9.09 -5.31 -24.64
N VAL A 379 9.11 -5.81 -25.88
CA VAL A 379 8.53 -5.10 -27.05
C VAL A 379 7.00 -5.01 -26.91
N ARG A 380 6.35 -6.11 -26.52
CA ARG A 380 4.89 -6.15 -26.31
C ARG A 380 4.46 -5.24 -25.17
N ALA A 381 5.19 -5.24 -24.07
CA ALA A 381 4.95 -4.34 -22.94
C ALA A 381 5.12 -2.86 -23.34
N LEU A 382 6.14 -2.52 -24.13
CA LEU A 382 6.30 -1.16 -24.65
C LEU A 382 5.13 -0.74 -25.56
N ALA A 383 4.65 -1.63 -26.42
CA ALA A 383 3.47 -1.36 -27.24
C ALA A 383 2.21 -1.14 -26.38
N ALA A 384 1.97 -1.99 -25.38
CA ALA A 384 0.85 -1.80 -24.44
C ALA A 384 0.97 -0.47 -23.68
N LEU A 385 2.16 -0.11 -23.20
CA LEU A 385 2.41 1.15 -22.51
C LEU A 385 2.09 2.38 -23.37
N ILE A 386 2.55 2.42 -24.62
CA ILE A 386 2.29 3.54 -25.53
C ILE A 386 0.80 3.64 -25.88
N TYR A 387 0.13 2.50 -26.06
CA TYR A 387 -1.29 2.45 -26.37
C TYR A 387 -2.15 2.97 -25.21
N LEU A 388 -1.90 2.48 -24.00
CA LEU A 388 -2.68 2.84 -22.80
C LEU A 388 -2.33 4.23 -22.26
N ARG A 389 -1.14 4.74 -22.56
CA ARG A 389 -0.70 6.09 -22.17
C ARG A 389 -0.11 6.84 -23.36
N PRO A 390 -0.96 7.34 -24.26
CA PRO A 390 -0.51 8.07 -25.44
C PRO A 390 0.18 9.40 -25.05
N GLY A 391 1.08 9.87 -25.91
CA GLY A 391 1.71 11.18 -25.80
C GLY A 391 2.90 11.25 -24.82
N ARG A 392 3.44 10.11 -24.38
CA ARG A 392 4.59 10.07 -23.44
C ARG A 392 5.94 10.28 -24.12
N SER A 393 6.84 10.99 -23.45
CA SER A 393 8.20 11.26 -23.95
C SER A 393 9.08 10.00 -23.95
N ALA A 394 10.20 10.05 -24.69
CA ALA A 394 11.18 8.94 -24.70
C ALA A 394 11.69 8.61 -23.29
N GLU A 395 12.01 9.63 -22.50
CA GLU A 395 12.48 9.49 -21.12
C GLU A 395 11.42 8.82 -20.24
N SER A 396 10.16 9.27 -20.33
CA SER A 396 9.05 8.68 -19.58
C SER A 396 8.83 7.20 -19.93
N LEU A 397 8.94 6.83 -21.21
CA LEU A 397 8.84 5.43 -21.63
C LEU A 397 10.01 4.58 -21.12
N CYS A 398 11.24 5.11 -21.16
CA CYS A 398 12.42 4.40 -20.65
C CYS A 398 12.31 4.09 -19.16
N THR A 399 11.89 5.08 -18.35
CA THR A 399 11.71 4.91 -16.91
C THR A 399 10.54 3.99 -16.59
N ALA A 400 9.43 4.10 -17.33
CA ALA A 400 8.28 3.21 -17.11
C ALA A 400 8.61 1.75 -17.42
N MET A 401 9.43 1.48 -18.45
CA MET A 401 9.80 0.10 -18.81
C MET A 401 10.72 -0.59 -17.78
N ASP A 402 11.49 0.18 -17.00
CA ASP A 402 12.34 -0.30 -15.92
C ASP A 402 12.64 0.85 -14.94
N PRO A 403 11.87 1.00 -13.85
CA PRO A 403 12.04 2.12 -12.92
C PRO A 403 13.38 2.09 -12.18
N VAL A 404 13.92 0.90 -11.94
CA VAL A 404 15.17 0.69 -11.19
C VAL A 404 16.39 0.95 -12.07
N SER A 405 16.35 0.49 -13.32
CA SER A 405 17.40 0.70 -14.31
C SER A 405 16.80 1.15 -15.65
N PRO A 406 16.45 2.45 -15.78
CA PRO A 406 15.80 2.98 -16.98
C PRO A 406 16.54 2.62 -18.26
N TRP A 407 15.79 2.32 -19.31
CA TRP A 407 16.39 1.99 -20.59
C TRP A 407 17.15 3.17 -21.19
N SER A 408 18.21 2.88 -21.94
CA SER A 408 18.82 3.90 -22.79
C SER A 408 17.92 4.26 -23.97
N THR A 409 18.00 5.51 -24.44
CA THR A 409 17.30 5.96 -25.65
C THR A 409 17.61 5.08 -26.86
N ARG A 410 18.84 4.55 -26.98
CA ARG A 410 19.23 3.59 -28.03
C ARG A 410 18.39 2.31 -27.98
N THR A 411 18.18 1.76 -26.78
CA THR A 411 17.35 0.57 -26.57
C THR A 411 15.90 0.84 -26.94
N LEU A 412 15.35 1.97 -26.47
CA LEU A 412 14.01 2.40 -26.82
C LEU A 412 13.82 2.52 -28.35
N GLN A 413 14.73 3.22 -29.05
CA GLN A 413 14.64 3.38 -30.50
C GLN A 413 14.71 2.05 -31.27
N SER A 414 15.51 1.09 -30.78
CA SER A 414 15.57 -0.25 -31.36
C SER A 414 14.22 -0.97 -31.26
N ARG A 415 13.56 -0.94 -30.09
CA ARG A 415 12.25 -1.57 -29.88
C ARG A 415 11.13 -0.86 -30.63
N LEU A 416 11.15 0.47 -30.67
CA LEU A 416 10.20 1.25 -31.47
C LEU A 416 10.32 0.96 -32.97
N SER A 417 11.54 0.75 -33.46
CA SER A 417 11.78 0.36 -34.86
C SER A 417 11.23 -1.04 -35.16
N GLU A 418 11.35 -1.96 -34.20
CA GLU A 418 10.73 -3.29 -34.28
C GLU A 418 9.20 -3.19 -34.36
N ILE A 419 8.56 -2.40 -33.47
CA ILE A 419 7.10 -2.18 -33.50
C ILE A 419 6.67 -1.58 -34.84
N ARG A 420 7.34 -0.52 -35.31
CA ARG A 420 7.04 0.13 -36.60
C ARG A 420 7.14 -0.83 -37.78
N SER A 421 8.20 -1.63 -37.83
CA SER A 421 8.38 -2.61 -38.90
C SER A 421 7.31 -3.68 -38.91
N ARG A 422 6.74 -4.01 -37.74
CA ARG A 422 5.70 -5.04 -37.62
C ARG A 422 4.31 -4.52 -37.92
N PHE A 423 4.00 -3.30 -37.49
CA PHE A 423 2.68 -2.71 -37.68
C PHE A 423 2.51 -2.12 -39.08
N GLY A 424 3.58 -1.55 -39.65
CA GLY A 424 3.51 -0.93 -40.98
C GLY A 424 2.65 0.34 -40.99
N SER A 425 1.86 0.47 -42.05
CA SER A 425 0.99 1.63 -42.32
C SER A 425 -0.46 1.22 -42.44
N ALA A 426 -1.35 2.12 -42.01
CA ALA A 426 -2.79 1.98 -42.17
C ALA A 426 -3.22 2.23 -43.62
N ALA A 427 -4.48 1.92 -43.93
CA ALA A 427 -5.06 2.05 -45.27
C ALA A 427 -5.08 3.50 -45.80
N ASP A 428 -5.05 4.50 -44.91
CA ASP A 428 -4.92 5.93 -45.22
C ASP A 428 -3.49 6.35 -45.62
N GLY A 429 -2.51 5.44 -45.53
CA GLY A 429 -1.11 5.67 -45.85
C GLY A 429 -0.25 6.15 -44.67
N GLU A 430 -0.85 6.44 -43.51
CA GLU A 430 -0.12 6.87 -42.32
C GLU A 430 0.46 5.67 -41.56
N ALA A 431 1.61 5.86 -40.91
CA ALA A 431 2.22 4.79 -40.12
C ALA A 431 1.40 4.53 -38.84
N TYR A 432 1.17 3.26 -38.48
CA TYR A 432 0.45 2.95 -37.23
C TYR A 432 1.19 3.45 -35.99
N LEU A 433 2.52 3.56 -36.04
CA LEU A 433 3.33 4.21 -34.99
C LEU A 433 4.19 5.33 -35.61
N PRO A 434 3.63 6.55 -35.74
CA PRO A 434 4.36 7.67 -36.32
C PRO A 434 5.60 8.05 -35.49
N ARG A 435 6.50 8.80 -36.11
CA ARG A 435 7.59 9.47 -35.37
C ARG A 435 7.01 10.73 -34.71
N PRO A 436 7.33 11.02 -33.44
CA PRO A 436 6.80 12.20 -32.76
C PRO A 436 7.27 13.48 -33.47
N LYS A 437 6.33 14.30 -33.94
CA LYS A 437 6.63 15.58 -34.62
C LYS A 437 6.68 16.76 -33.64
N ASN A 438 5.75 16.82 -32.68
CA ASN A 438 5.69 17.78 -31.57
C ASN A 438 4.88 17.15 -30.42
N GLY A 439 5.53 16.36 -29.55
CA GLY A 439 4.85 15.61 -28.48
C GLY A 439 5.52 14.26 -28.20
N GLY A 440 4.87 13.41 -27.42
CA GLY A 440 5.34 12.04 -27.16
C GLY A 440 4.86 11.00 -28.18
N TYR A 441 5.09 9.73 -27.88
CA TYR A 441 4.71 8.60 -28.74
C TYR A 441 3.22 8.25 -28.58
N GLN A 442 2.55 8.00 -29.68
CA GLN A 442 1.14 7.61 -29.75
C GLN A 442 0.92 6.73 -30.98
N PHE A 443 0.01 5.78 -30.88
CA PHE A 443 -0.44 4.97 -32.02
C PHE A 443 -1.52 5.67 -32.84
N HIS A 444 -1.61 5.30 -34.11
CA HIS A 444 -2.74 5.63 -34.97
C HIS A 444 -4.05 5.08 -34.40
N ALA A 445 -5.16 5.80 -34.59
CA ALA A 445 -6.47 5.46 -34.02
C ALA A 445 -7.01 4.09 -34.50
N GLY A 446 -6.52 3.60 -35.65
CA GLY A 446 -6.88 2.28 -36.18
C GLY A 446 -6.27 1.09 -35.45
N VAL A 447 -5.38 1.27 -34.45
CA VAL A 447 -4.86 0.15 -33.65
C VAL A 447 -5.96 -0.37 -32.73
N ARG A 448 -6.22 -1.69 -32.83
CA ARG A 448 -7.27 -2.37 -32.05
C ARG A 448 -6.75 -2.81 -30.68
N SER A 449 -7.67 -3.00 -29.73
CA SER A 449 -7.38 -3.59 -28.43
C SER A 449 -8.57 -4.40 -27.88
N ASP A 450 -8.28 -5.54 -27.28
CA ASP A 450 -9.27 -6.35 -26.56
C ASP A 450 -9.93 -5.58 -25.40
N TRP A 451 -9.20 -4.68 -24.73
CA TRP A 451 -9.75 -3.84 -23.68
C TRP A 451 -10.76 -2.81 -24.20
N VAL A 452 -10.47 -2.20 -25.35
CA VAL A 452 -11.43 -1.28 -26.00
C VAL A 452 -12.65 -2.04 -26.49
N ALA A 453 -12.46 -3.23 -27.10
CA ALA A 453 -13.57 -4.09 -27.51
C ALA A 453 -14.43 -4.54 -26.32
N PHE A 454 -13.79 -4.94 -25.21
CA PHE A 454 -14.46 -5.29 -23.96
C PHE A 454 -15.30 -4.13 -23.45
N GLN A 455 -14.74 -2.92 -23.35
CA GLN A 455 -15.47 -1.74 -22.89
C GLN A 455 -16.68 -1.43 -23.77
N HIS A 456 -16.54 -1.53 -25.10
CA HIS A 456 -17.66 -1.32 -26.03
C HIS A 456 -18.77 -2.36 -25.85
N LEU A 457 -18.42 -3.65 -25.80
CA LEU A 457 -19.39 -4.74 -25.60
C LEU A 457 -20.06 -4.63 -24.23
N ALA A 458 -19.30 -4.41 -23.16
CA ALA A 458 -19.83 -4.26 -21.82
C ALA A 458 -20.74 -3.04 -21.70
N THR A 459 -20.33 -1.88 -22.23
CA THR A 459 -21.15 -0.65 -22.24
C THR A 459 -22.46 -0.87 -23.01
N ARG A 460 -22.40 -1.54 -24.17
CA ARG A 460 -23.59 -1.83 -24.98
C ARG A 460 -24.51 -2.83 -24.29
N GLY A 461 -23.95 -3.89 -23.71
CA GLY A 461 -24.69 -4.92 -22.99
C GLY A 461 -25.39 -4.39 -21.74
N LEU A 462 -24.69 -3.62 -20.91
CA LEU A 462 -25.24 -3.02 -19.68
C LEU A 462 -26.33 -1.97 -19.98
N ALA A 463 -26.26 -1.31 -21.15
CA ALA A 463 -27.26 -0.33 -21.56
C ALA A 463 -28.54 -0.95 -22.15
N ALA A 464 -28.53 -2.25 -22.41
CA ALA A 464 -29.66 -2.99 -22.98
C ALA A 464 -30.43 -3.77 -21.90
N ASP A 465 -31.67 -4.17 -22.22
CA ASP A 465 -32.41 -5.11 -21.38
C ASP A 465 -31.70 -6.48 -21.34
N PRO A 466 -31.85 -7.28 -20.27
CA PRO A 466 -31.09 -8.53 -20.08
C PRO A 466 -31.08 -9.47 -21.30
N GLU A 467 -32.23 -9.72 -21.92
CA GLU A 467 -32.32 -10.60 -23.11
C GLU A 467 -31.44 -10.13 -24.29
N ALA A 468 -31.32 -8.81 -24.47
CA ALA A 468 -30.51 -8.22 -25.54
C ALA A 468 -29.06 -7.96 -25.11
N GLY A 469 -28.83 -7.73 -23.81
CA GLY A 469 -27.53 -7.40 -23.24
C GLY A 469 -26.65 -8.60 -22.92
N ILE A 470 -27.23 -9.73 -22.49
CA ILE A 470 -26.48 -10.95 -22.12
C ILE A 470 -25.49 -11.38 -23.21
N PRO A 471 -25.87 -11.48 -24.51
CA PRO A 471 -24.91 -11.89 -25.54
C PRO A 471 -23.69 -10.97 -25.65
N ASP A 472 -23.87 -9.66 -25.45
CA ASP A 472 -22.76 -8.71 -25.48
C ASP A 472 -21.84 -8.84 -24.27
N LEU A 473 -22.41 -9.03 -23.08
CA LEU A 473 -21.66 -9.28 -21.86
C LEU A 473 -20.89 -10.61 -21.92
N GLU A 474 -21.51 -11.67 -22.45
CA GLU A 474 -20.85 -12.96 -22.68
C GLU A 474 -19.70 -12.84 -23.68
N ASN A 475 -19.90 -12.10 -24.77
CA ASN A 475 -18.84 -11.81 -25.73
C ASN A 475 -17.71 -10.99 -25.10
N ALA A 476 -18.03 -10.01 -24.23
CA ALA A 476 -17.04 -9.23 -23.49
C ALA A 476 -16.21 -10.15 -22.58
N LEU A 477 -16.86 -10.97 -21.76
CA LEU A 477 -16.18 -11.92 -20.87
C LEU A 477 -15.36 -12.96 -21.65
N GLY A 478 -15.80 -13.33 -22.85
CA GLY A 478 -15.08 -14.20 -23.78
C GLY A 478 -13.77 -13.62 -24.32
N LEU A 479 -13.58 -12.29 -24.30
CA LEU A 479 -12.30 -11.64 -24.65
C LEU A 479 -11.24 -11.81 -23.54
N VAL A 480 -11.67 -12.04 -22.31
CA VAL A 480 -10.78 -12.17 -21.15
C VAL A 480 -10.12 -13.54 -21.19
N ARG A 481 -8.79 -13.59 -21.38
CA ARG A 481 -8.03 -14.85 -21.52
C ARG A 481 -7.40 -15.31 -20.21
N GLY A 482 -7.20 -14.39 -19.27
CA GLY A 482 -6.56 -14.58 -17.98
C GLY A 482 -6.47 -13.24 -17.25
N ARG A 483 -5.76 -13.19 -16.13
CA ARG A 483 -5.54 -11.93 -15.39
C ARG A 483 -4.92 -10.88 -16.33
N PRO A 484 -5.41 -9.63 -16.39
CA PRO A 484 -4.82 -8.62 -17.26
C PRO A 484 -3.31 -8.49 -17.00
N PHE A 485 -2.53 -8.41 -18.08
CA PHE A 485 -1.06 -8.39 -18.07
C PHE A 485 -0.35 -9.63 -17.48
N GLU A 486 -1.03 -10.77 -17.35
CA GLU A 486 -0.46 -12.00 -16.79
C GLU A 486 0.91 -12.37 -17.40
N GLY A 487 1.84 -12.78 -16.52
CA GLY A 487 3.19 -13.20 -16.91
C GLY A 487 4.23 -12.08 -16.96
N GLY A 488 3.90 -10.86 -16.52
CA GLY A 488 4.85 -9.79 -16.26
C GLY A 488 4.39 -8.88 -15.13
N ASP A 489 5.34 -8.29 -14.41
CA ASP A 489 5.08 -7.26 -13.41
C ASP A 489 5.36 -5.88 -14.05
N PHE A 490 4.36 -5.01 -14.02
CA PHE A 490 4.39 -3.72 -14.69
C PHE A 490 3.79 -2.68 -13.75
N PRO A 491 4.60 -2.03 -12.88
CA PRO A 491 4.10 -1.03 -11.93
C PRO A 491 3.32 0.10 -12.61
N TRP A 492 3.68 0.35 -13.86
CA TRP A 492 3.09 1.37 -14.68
C TRP A 492 1.65 1.00 -15.11
N ALA A 493 1.27 -0.27 -15.05
CA ALA A 493 -0.03 -0.82 -15.42
C ALA A 493 -0.97 -1.02 -14.22
N ASP A 494 -0.49 -0.95 -12.97
CA ASP A 494 -1.27 -1.31 -11.77
C ASP A 494 -2.65 -0.65 -11.75
N SER A 495 -2.71 0.67 -11.94
CA SER A 495 -3.98 1.41 -11.94
C SER A 495 -4.95 0.97 -13.03
N VAL A 496 -4.48 0.75 -14.26
CA VAL A 496 -5.34 0.31 -15.37
C VAL A 496 -5.68 -1.17 -15.27
N GLN A 497 -4.79 -1.98 -14.68
CA GLN A 497 -5.07 -3.37 -14.38
C GLN A 497 -6.17 -3.49 -13.33
N GLN A 498 -6.15 -2.67 -12.27
CA GLN A 498 -7.23 -2.66 -11.29
C GLN A 498 -8.57 -2.23 -11.92
N GLU A 499 -8.56 -1.20 -12.78
CA GLU A 499 -9.76 -0.84 -13.55
C GLU A 499 -10.28 -2.01 -14.38
N MET A 500 -9.40 -2.71 -15.11
CA MET A 500 -9.78 -3.89 -15.89
C MET A 500 -10.38 -4.99 -15.03
N LEU A 501 -9.76 -5.30 -13.87
CA LEU A 501 -10.25 -6.29 -12.93
C LEU A 501 -11.65 -5.93 -12.42
N SER A 502 -11.85 -4.69 -11.95
CA SER A 502 -13.16 -4.21 -11.51
C SER A 502 -14.22 -4.36 -12.60
N ARG A 503 -13.94 -3.91 -13.83
CA ARG A 503 -14.91 -4.02 -14.92
C ARG A 503 -15.22 -5.45 -15.34
N ILE A 504 -14.24 -6.36 -15.24
CA ILE A 504 -14.46 -7.79 -15.50
C ILE A 504 -15.36 -8.39 -14.42
N VAL A 505 -15.13 -8.03 -13.16
CA VAL A 505 -15.98 -8.44 -12.03
C VAL A 505 -17.40 -7.88 -12.19
N ASP A 506 -17.57 -6.60 -12.54
CA ASP A 506 -18.88 -5.98 -12.83
C ASP A 506 -19.67 -6.80 -13.87
N VAL A 507 -19.01 -7.17 -14.97
CA VAL A 507 -19.63 -7.94 -16.07
C VAL A 507 -19.96 -9.37 -15.63
N ALA A 508 -19.06 -10.03 -14.92
CA ALA A 508 -19.27 -11.40 -14.44
C ALA A 508 -20.41 -11.47 -13.41
N HIS A 509 -20.45 -10.52 -12.47
CA HIS A 509 -21.51 -10.38 -11.47
C HIS A 509 -22.85 -10.10 -12.13
N THR A 510 -22.90 -9.14 -13.06
CA THR A 510 -24.14 -8.80 -13.77
C THR A 510 -24.67 -9.99 -14.59
N LEU A 511 -23.79 -10.73 -15.27
CA LEU A 511 -24.18 -11.97 -15.96
C LEU A 511 -24.71 -13.03 -15.00
N ALA A 512 -24.07 -13.21 -13.84
CA ALA A 512 -24.52 -14.16 -12.84
C ALA A 512 -25.93 -13.81 -12.35
N ALA A 513 -26.18 -12.53 -12.03
CA ALA A 513 -27.48 -12.02 -11.62
C ALA A 513 -28.56 -12.16 -12.69
N TRP A 514 -28.28 -11.73 -13.93
CA TRP A 514 -29.25 -11.79 -15.02
C TRP A 514 -29.62 -13.22 -15.42
N HIS A 515 -28.70 -14.18 -15.29
CA HIS A 515 -28.98 -15.60 -15.54
C HIS A 515 -29.76 -16.26 -14.39
N THR A 516 -29.67 -15.75 -13.16
CA THR A 516 -30.46 -16.22 -12.01
C THR A 516 -31.84 -15.57 -11.89
N ASP A 517 -32.05 -14.44 -12.57
CA ASP A 517 -33.31 -13.72 -12.58
C ASP A 517 -34.32 -14.31 -13.58
N GLY A 518 -35.62 -14.20 -13.24
CA GLY A 518 -36.74 -14.56 -14.12
C GLY A 518 -37.44 -15.90 -13.82
N ASP A 519 -38.43 -16.25 -14.65
CA ASP A 519 -39.29 -17.42 -14.46
C ASP A 519 -38.60 -18.76 -14.80
N SER A 520 -37.42 -18.74 -15.42
CA SER A 520 -36.67 -19.92 -15.85
C SER A 520 -35.16 -19.64 -15.78
N PRO A 521 -34.57 -19.64 -14.57
CA PRO A 521 -33.16 -19.30 -14.36
C PRO A 521 -32.22 -20.34 -14.99
N ASP A 522 -31.13 -19.87 -15.59
CA ASP A 522 -30.02 -20.70 -16.08
C ASP A 522 -28.87 -20.68 -15.06
N LEU A 523 -29.01 -21.50 -14.02
CA LEU A 523 -28.04 -21.59 -12.93
C LEU A 523 -26.67 -22.11 -13.38
N ASP A 524 -26.59 -22.82 -14.51
CA ASP A 524 -25.32 -23.30 -15.05
C ASP A 524 -24.56 -22.16 -15.73
N ALA A 525 -25.25 -21.35 -16.54
CA ALA A 525 -24.67 -20.14 -17.13
C ALA A 525 -24.25 -19.13 -16.05
N ALA A 526 -25.09 -18.91 -15.03
CA ALA A 526 -24.77 -18.05 -13.90
C ALA A 526 -23.51 -18.50 -13.16
N ARG A 527 -23.41 -19.81 -12.86
CA ARG A 527 -22.24 -20.40 -12.20
C ARG A 527 -20.99 -20.25 -13.06
N HIS A 528 -21.09 -20.44 -14.37
CA HIS A 528 -19.97 -20.27 -15.28
C HIS A 528 -19.46 -18.82 -15.29
N ALA A 529 -20.36 -17.83 -15.30
CA ALA A 529 -19.99 -16.42 -15.24
C ALA A 529 -19.24 -16.09 -13.92
N ALA A 530 -19.80 -16.47 -12.77
CA ALA A 530 -19.19 -16.22 -11.46
C ALA A 530 -17.82 -16.90 -11.31
N LEU A 531 -17.71 -18.19 -11.66
CA LEU A 531 -16.44 -18.90 -11.60
C LEU A 531 -15.41 -18.35 -12.59
N ARG A 532 -15.85 -17.90 -13.77
CA ARG A 532 -14.94 -17.28 -14.73
C ARG A 532 -14.37 -15.98 -14.19
N GLY A 533 -15.17 -15.15 -13.53
CA GLY A 533 -14.65 -13.94 -12.87
C GLY A 533 -13.68 -14.28 -11.74
N LEU A 534 -13.97 -15.32 -10.94
CA LEU A 534 -13.08 -15.78 -9.85
C LEU A 534 -11.75 -16.37 -10.34
N ASP A 535 -11.69 -16.93 -11.55
CA ASP A 535 -10.43 -17.34 -12.18
C ASP A 535 -9.54 -16.15 -12.56
N ILE A 536 -10.14 -14.95 -12.72
CA ILE A 536 -9.45 -13.71 -13.09
C ILE A 536 -9.05 -12.91 -11.86
N ASP A 537 -10.00 -12.77 -10.92
CA ASP A 537 -9.81 -12.15 -9.62
C ASP A 537 -10.36 -13.05 -8.52
N GLU A 538 -9.48 -13.81 -7.88
CA GLU A 538 -9.85 -14.73 -6.80
C GLU A 538 -10.21 -14.01 -5.49
N THR A 539 -10.02 -12.69 -5.41
CA THR A 539 -10.33 -11.86 -4.24
C THR A 539 -11.70 -11.18 -4.33
N ALA A 540 -12.39 -11.32 -5.47
CA ALA A 540 -13.71 -10.73 -5.70
C ALA A 540 -14.80 -11.42 -4.85
N GLU A 541 -15.00 -10.94 -3.61
CA GLU A 541 -15.98 -11.48 -2.66
C GLU A 541 -17.41 -11.52 -3.21
N VAL A 542 -17.80 -10.55 -4.04
CA VAL A 542 -19.11 -10.51 -4.69
C VAL A 542 -19.41 -11.78 -5.50
N LEU A 543 -18.41 -12.29 -6.23
CA LEU A 543 -18.59 -13.49 -7.05
C LEU A 543 -18.64 -14.77 -6.20
N TYR A 544 -18.05 -14.76 -4.99
CA TYR A 544 -18.28 -15.84 -4.03
C TYR A 544 -19.69 -15.79 -3.46
N ARG A 545 -20.25 -14.60 -3.20
CA ARG A 545 -21.65 -14.45 -2.78
C ARG A 545 -22.60 -14.96 -3.86
N ASP A 546 -22.36 -14.61 -5.12
CA ASP A 546 -23.12 -15.13 -6.26
C ASP A 546 -23.01 -16.65 -6.32
N TRP A 547 -21.79 -17.19 -6.25
CA TRP A 547 -21.57 -18.63 -6.30
C TRP A 547 -22.30 -19.36 -5.17
N MET A 548 -22.20 -18.89 -3.93
CA MET A 548 -22.93 -19.48 -2.79
C MET A 548 -24.44 -19.47 -3.02
N THR A 549 -24.96 -18.37 -3.56
CA THR A 549 -26.39 -18.17 -3.79
C THR A 549 -26.91 -19.03 -4.94
N ILE A 550 -26.17 -19.13 -6.04
CA ILE A 550 -26.46 -20.01 -7.18
C ILE A 550 -26.50 -21.48 -6.73
N GLU A 551 -25.53 -21.91 -5.92
CA GLU A 551 -25.51 -23.29 -5.41
C GLU A 551 -26.63 -23.53 -4.41
N TRP A 552 -27.07 -22.51 -3.66
CA TRP A 552 -28.22 -22.60 -2.79
C TRP A 552 -29.52 -22.75 -3.58
N ALA A 553 -29.73 -21.95 -4.62
CA ALA A 553 -30.87 -22.08 -5.53
C ALA A 553 -30.91 -23.44 -6.26
N ALA A 554 -29.73 -24.01 -6.56
CA ALA A 554 -29.59 -25.34 -7.14
C ALA A 554 -29.67 -26.49 -6.11
N GLU A 555 -29.94 -26.20 -4.83
CA GLU A 555 -29.94 -27.16 -3.71
C GLU A 555 -28.62 -27.95 -3.56
N ASN A 556 -27.52 -27.41 -4.06
CA ASN A 556 -26.20 -28.04 -4.08
C ASN A 556 -25.38 -27.68 -2.82
N THR A 557 -25.67 -28.37 -1.72
CA THR A 557 -24.96 -28.16 -0.44
C THR A 557 -23.45 -28.46 -0.51
N ALA A 558 -23.00 -29.30 -1.43
CA ALA A 558 -21.57 -29.53 -1.64
C ALA A 558 -20.88 -28.32 -2.31
N GLY A 559 -21.57 -27.70 -3.28
CA GLY A 559 -21.14 -26.46 -3.93
C GLY A 559 -21.01 -25.30 -2.95
N ILE A 560 -22.02 -25.08 -2.11
CA ILE A 560 -22.00 -24.05 -1.06
C ILE A 560 -20.77 -24.22 -0.16
N ARG A 561 -20.54 -25.42 0.38
CA ARG A 561 -19.38 -25.68 1.26
C ARG A 561 -18.05 -25.44 0.54
N LYS A 562 -17.97 -25.73 -0.76
CA LYS A 562 -16.77 -25.48 -1.57
C LYS A 562 -16.52 -23.98 -1.72
N ALA A 563 -17.55 -23.19 -1.98
CA ALA A 563 -17.47 -21.73 -2.10
C ALA A 563 -17.02 -21.09 -0.78
N VAL A 564 -17.65 -21.44 0.34
CA VAL A 564 -17.30 -20.95 1.69
C VAL A 564 -15.85 -21.30 2.04
N ALA A 565 -15.44 -22.55 1.84
CA ALA A 565 -14.08 -22.97 2.15
C ALA A 565 -13.04 -22.21 1.31
N ARG A 566 -13.36 -21.91 0.04
CA ARG A 566 -12.46 -21.20 -0.86
C ARG A 566 -12.32 -19.72 -0.47
N VAL A 567 -13.42 -19.00 -0.22
CA VAL A 567 -13.36 -17.58 0.15
C VAL A 567 -12.64 -17.38 1.49
N GLN A 568 -12.89 -18.25 2.48
CA GLN A 568 -12.16 -18.22 3.76
C GLN A 568 -10.67 -18.56 3.60
N GLN A 569 -10.31 -19.43 2.65
CA GLN A 569 -8.91 -19.72 2.35
C GLN A 569 -8.22 -18.53 1.70
N VAL A 570 -8.88 -17.84 0.76
CA VAL A 570 -8.36 -16.62 0.15
C VAL A 570 -8.15 -15.55 1.22
N ALA A 571 -9.15 -15.29 2.07
CA ALA A 571 -9.06 -14.35 3.18
C ALA A 571 -7.84 -14.60 4.08
N ARG A 572 -7.61 -15.86 4.49
CA ARG A 572 -6.42 -16.24 5.27
C ARG A 572 -5.11 -16.11 4.49
N SER A 573 -5.11 -16.36 3.18
CA SER A 573 -3.89 -16.35 2.37
C SER A 573 -3.39 -14.92 2.12
N TYR A 574 -4.31 -13.96 2.05
CA TYR A 574 -4.02 -12.54 1.85
C TYR A 574 -4.06 -11.71 3.14
N ASP A 575 -4.33 -12.35 4.29
CA ASP A 575 -4.49 -11.69 5.60
C ASP A 575 -5.53 -10.55 5.58
N ILE A 576 -6.66 -10.80 4.91
CA ILE A 576 -7.78 -9.86 4.79
C ILE A 576 -8.99 -10.40 5.56
N SER A 577 -9.75 -9.48 6.17
CA SER A 577 -11.06 -9.81 6.76
C SER A 577 -12.11 -9.87 5.67
N LEU A 578 -13.10 -10.75 5.82
CA LEU A 578 -14.23 -10.81 4.88
C LEU A 578 -15.14 -9.61 5.07
N ASP A 579 -15.77 -9.19 3.98
CA ASP A 579 -16.82 -8.19 4.05
C ASP A 579 -18.02 -8.70 4.88
N THR A 580 -18.66 -7.79 5.64
CA THR A 580 -19.79 -8.14 6.51
C THR A 580 -20.94 -8.79 5.74
N ILE A 581 -21.19 -8.38 4.49
CA ILE A 581 -22.23 -8.95 3.62
C ILE A 581 -21.85 -10.37 3.21
N THR A 582 -20.56 -10.64 2.99
CA THR A 582 -20.06 -11.99 2.71
C THR A 582 -20.25 -12.91 3.92
N GLU A 583 -19.92 -12.44 5.12
CA GLU A 583 -20.16 -13.18 6.36
C GLU A 583 -21.65 -13.50 6.56
N GLN A 584 -22.52 -12.50 6.38
CA GLN A 584 -23.97 -12.68 6.44
C GLN A 584 -24.48 -13.70 5.40
N THR A 585 -23.92 -13.67 4.19
CA THR A 585 -24.27 -14.62 3.13
C THR A 585 -23.87 -16.04 3.54
N ILE A 586 -22.68 -16.22 4.11
CA ILE A 586 -22.20 -17.52 4.63
C ILE A 586 -23.15 -18.04 5.70
N ASP A 587 -23.53 -17.22 6.68
CA ASP A 587 -24.45 -17.59 7.75
C ASP A 587 -25.81 -18.02 7.19
N LEU A 588 -26.35 -17.26 6.23
CA LEU A 588 -27.63 -17.55 5.59
C LEU A 588 -27.61 -18.91 4.87
N VAL A 589 -26.62 -19.15 4.01
CA VAL A 589 -26.56 -20.38 3.20
C VAL A 589 -26.11 -21.61 3.99
N THR A 590 -25.53 -21.42 5.18
CA THR A 590 -25.08 -22.53 6.04
C THR A 590 -26.05 -22.88 7.17
N SER A 591 -26.95 -21.96 7.55
CA SER A 591 -27.94 -22.13 8.62
C SER A 591 -28.71 -23.46 8.53
N PRO A 592 -29.05 -24.13 9.64
CA PRO A 592 -29.85 -25.36 9.64
C PRO A 592 -31.35 -25.12 9.37
N ASP A 593 -31.86 -23.91 9.60
CA ASP A 593 -33.27 -23.52 9.42
C ASP A 593 -33.50 -22.81 8.06
N ARG A 594 -32.88 -23.31 6.99
CA ARG A 594 -32.99 -22.69 5.65
C ARG A 594 -34.44 -22.75 5.18
N THR A 595 -35.05 -21.59 4.94
CA THR A 595 -36.32 -21.52 4.22
C THR A 595 -36.09 -22.03 2.79
N GLU A 596 -36.87 -23.01 2.32
CA GLU A 596 -36.79 -23.50 0.94
C GLU A 596 -36.89 -22.32 -0.05
N PRO A 597 -36.12 -22.33 -1.16
CA PRO A 597 -36.24 -21.31 -2.19
C PRO A 597 -37.69 -21.30 -2.69
N ALA A 598 -38.33 -20.13 -2.67
CA ALA A 598 -39.71 -19.96 -3.07
C ALA A 598 -39.87 -20.40 -4.54
N HIS A 599 -40.20 -21.66 -4.76
CA HIS A 599 -40.66 -22.14 -6.05
C HIS A 599 -41.95 -21.38 -6.35
N ALA A 600 -41.91 -20.50 -7.34
CA ALA A 600 -43.10 -19.89 -7.92
C ALA A 600 -43.95 -21.01 -8.56
N GLY A 601 -44.70 -21.72 -7.72
CA GLY A 601 -45.68 -22.70 -8.14
C GLY A 601 -46.87 -21.99 -8.78
N ARG A 602 -47.04 -22.19 -10.09
CA ARG A 602 -48.27 -21.90 -10.84
C ARG A 602 -49.53 -22.39 -10.14
N PRO A 603 -50.66 -21.69 -10.33
CA PRO A 603 -51.66 -22.23 -11.26
C PRO A 603 -51.67 -21.57 -12.64
#